data_AF-A0A561UKQ8-F1
#
_entry.id   AF-A0A561UKQ8-F1
#
_cell.length_a   1.000
_cell.length_b   1.000
_cell.length_c   1.000
_cell.angle_alpha   90.00
_cell.angle_beta   90.00
_cell.angle_gamma   90.00
#
_symmetry.space_group_name_H-M   'P 1'
#
loop_
_entity.id
_entity.type
_entity.pdbx_description
1 polymer ?
#
loop_
_entity_poly.entity_id
_entity_poly.type
_entity_poly.pdbx_seq_one_letter_code
_entity_poly.pdbx_strand_id
1 'polypeptide(L)'
;MPAFQPPDAGTGTNHTEETAVQPTIGRVVHYQLTQQDANTINRRRAARATRERITLDELGNRAEAGQTLPAAVVRTSPVGCNLQVLLDGSDTHWATSRREGNTPGTWSWPPRA
;
A
#
# COMPACT_ATOMS: atom_id res chain seq x y z
N MET A 1 66.23 -12.09 -1.32
CA MET A 1 65.36 -10.98 -1.80
C MET A 1 63.98 -11.59 -2.08
N PRO A 2 62.95 -11.35 -1.24
CA PRO A 2 61.64 -11.99 -1.41
C PRO A 2 60.81 -11.30 -2.51
N ALA A 3 59.98 -12.10 -3.19
CA ALA A 3 59.08 -11.65 -4.25
C ALA A 3 57.91 -10.83 -3.67
N PHE A 4 57.63 -9.69 -4.28
CA PHE A 4 56.49 -8.83 -3.96
C PHE A 4 55.22 -9.45 -4.55
N GLN A 5 54.32 -9.90 -3.69
CA GLN A 5 53.01 -10.44 -4.06
C GLN A 5 51.98 -9.30 -4.00
N PRO A 6 51.26 -8.97 -5.08
CA PRO A 6 50.26 -7.92 -5.04
C PRO A 6 49.03 -8.37 -4.20
N PRO A 7 48.36 -7.45 -3.50
CA PRO A 7 47.18 -7.77 -2.70
C PRO A 7 45.98 -8.10 -3.60
N ASP A 8 45.28 -9.15 -3.18
CA ASP A 8 44.05 -9.68 -3.76
C ASP A 8 42.94 -8.61 -3.72
N ALA A 9 42.58 -8.05 -4.88
CA ALA A 9 41.47 -7.11 -5.01
C ALA A 9 40.14 -7.87 -5.09
N GLY A 10 39.77 -8.51 -3.99
CA GLY A 10 38.56 -9.29 -3.85
C GLY A 10 37.56 -8.68 -2.88
N THR A 11 36.91 -7.57 -3.26
CA THR A 11 35.65 -7.16 -2.62
C THR A 11 34.73 -6.48 -3.64
N GLY A 12 34.21 -7.28 -4.57
CA GLY A 12 32.97 -6.91 -5.24
C GLY A 12 31.84 -7.03 -4.23
N THR A 13 31.43 -5.92 -3.63
CA THR A 13 30.14 -5.83 -2.94
C THR A 13 29.05 -6.02 -3.98
N ASN A 14 28.63 -7.28 -4.18
CA ASN A 14 27.41 -7.58 -4.89
C ASN A 14 26.26 -7.02 -4.05
N HIS A 15 25.88 -5.76 -4.32
CA HIS A 15 24.52 -5.32 -4.06
C HIS A 15 23.64 -6.18 -4.98
N THR A 16 23.19 -7.32 -4.47
CA THR A 16 22.05 -8.01 -5.04
C THR A 16 20.87 -7.05 -4.88
N GLU A 17 20.67 -6.19 -5.87
CA GLU A 17 19.38 -5.58 -6.14
C GLU A 17 18.44 -6.76 -6.46
N GLU A 18 17.92 -7.38 -5.41
CA GLU A 18 16.76 -8.25 -5.51
C GLU A 18 15.70 -7.39 -6.19
N THR A 19 15.45 -7.69 -7.46
CA THR A 19 14.59 -6.91 -8.35
C THR A 19 13.19 -7.06 -7.81
N ALA A 20 12.81 -6.19 -6.87
CA ALA A 20 11.50 -6.19 -6.27
C ALA A 20 10.48 -6.11 -7.40
N VAL A 21 9.72 -7.20 -7.57
CA VAL A 21 8.76 -7.33 -8.67
C VAL A 21 7.74 -6.21 -8.52
N GLN A 22 7.75 -5.27 -9.48
CA GLN A 22 6.78 -4.19 -9.45
C GLN A 22 5.37 -4.75 -9.63
N PRO A 23 4.39 -4.33 -8.79
CA PRO A 23 3.03 -4.79 -8.95
C PRO A 23 2.47 -4.32 -10.30
N THR A 24 1.66 -5.13 -10.96
CA THR A 24 1.06 -4.71 -12.25
C THR A 24 -0.13 -3.78 -12.00
N ILE A 25 -0.19 -2.67 -12.74
CA ILE A 25 -1.35 -1.75 -12.73
C ILE A 25 -2.63 -2.53 -13.07
N GLY A 26 -3.72 -2.21 -12.38
CA GLY A 26 -5.04 -2.84 -12.51
C GLY A 26 -5.21 -4.12 -11.69
N ARG A 27 -4.16 -4.68 -11.09
CA ARG A 27 -4.29 -5.83 -10.20
C ARG A 27 -4.90 -5.41 -8.85
N VAL A 28 -5.67 -6.32 -8.26
CA VAL A 28 -6.25 -6.15 -6.93
C VAL A 28 -5.30 -6.74 -5.89
N VAL A 29 -5.01 -5.95 -4.86
CA VAL A 29 -4.21 -6.29 -3.68
C VAL A 29 -5.02 -6.11 -2.40
N HIS A 30 -4.57 -6.69 -1.30
CA HIS A 30 -5.09 -6.41 0.03
C HIS A 30 -4.33 -5.24 0.65
N TYR A 31 -5.02 -4.16 1.01
CA TYR A 31 -4.44 -3.01 1.70
C TYR A 31 -4.94 -2.93 3.13
N GLN A 32 -4.04 -2.71 4.08
CA GLN A 32 -4.39 -2.54 5.48
C GLN A 32 -4.46 -1.06 5.85
N LEU A 33 -5.61 -0.60 6.35
CA LEU A 33 -5.82 0.81 6.68
C LEU A 33 -4.94 1.25 7.87
N THR A 34 -4.35 2.45 7.76
CA THR A 34 -3.78 3.14 8.92
C THR A 34 -4.86 3.86 9.72
N GLN A 35 -4.54 4.27 10.96
CA GLN A 35 -5.43 5.15 11.74
C GLN A 35 -5.73 6.47 11.01
N GLN A 36 -4.75 7.01 10.29
CA GLN A 36 -4.91 8.24 9.53
C GLN A 36 -5.86 8.05 8.33
N ASP A 37 -5.77 6.91 7.65
CA ASP A 37 -6.68 6.56 6.55
C ASP A 37 -8.12 6.46 7.08
N ALA A 38 -8.32 5.67 8.15
CA ALA A 38 -9.62 5.50 8.80
C ALA A 38 -10.24 6.84 9.23
N ASN A 39 -9.46 7.70 9.89
CA ASN A 39 -9.91 9.04 10.29
C ASN A 39 -10.29 9.91 9.08
N THR A 40 -9.53 9.83 7.99
CA THR A 40 -9.79 10.60 6.77
C THR A 40 -11.08 10.14 6.09
N ILE A 41 -11.28 8.82 5.97
CA ILE A 41 -12.48 8.21 5.40
C ILE A 41 -13.70 8.63 6.20
N ASN A 42 -13.68 8.41 7.51
CA ASN A 42 -14.82 8.70 8.38
C ASN A 42 -15.16 10.19 8.40
N ARG A 43 -14.14 11.08 8.39
CA ARG A 43 -14.37 12.53 8.28
C ARG A 43 -15.00 12.93 6.95
N ARG A 44 -14.56 12.32 5.83
CA ARG A 44 -15.15 12.57 4.50
C ARG A 44 -16.61 12.13 4.46
N ARG A 45 -16.92 10.96 5.03
CA ARG A 45 -18.30 10.46 5.13
C ARG A 45 -19.18 11.37 5.98
N ALA A 46 -18.70 11.82 7.14
CA ALA A 46 -19.45 12.78 7.98
C ALA A 46 -19.75 14.10 7.25
N ALA A 47 -18.77 14.65 6.53
CA ALA A 47 -18.96 15.85 5.73
C ALA A 47 -19.96 15.63 4.59
N ARG A 48 -19.88 14.46 3.92
CA ARG A 48 -20.79 14.09 2.83
C ARG A 48 -22.22 13.87 3.32
N ALA A 49 -22.41 13.13 4.42
CA ALA A 49 -23.70 12.89 5.05
C ALA A 49 -24.44 14.20 5.35
N THR A 50 -23.73 15.15 5.96
CA THR A 50 -24.26 16.49 6.25
C THR A 50 -24.71 17.21 4.97
N ARG A 51 -23.87 17.20 3.92
CA ARG A 51 -24.13 17.91 2.66
C ARG A 51 -25.30 17.30 1.88
N GLU A 52 -25.36 15.97 1.83
CA GLU A 52 -26.36 15.21 1.07
C GLU A 52 -27.64 14.95 1.87
N ARG A 53 -27.68 15.34 3.15
CA ARG A 53 -28.80 15.12 4.09
C ARG A 53 -29.19 13.64 4.20
N ILE A 54 -28.18 12.78 4.27
CA ILE A 54 -28.30 11.34 4.45
C ILE A 54 -27.57 10.91 5.74
N THR A 55 -27.83 9.70 6.18
CA THR A 55 -27.16 9.09 7.34
C THR A 55 -25.77 8.58 6.99
N LEU A 56 -24.94 8.34 8.02
CA LEU A 56 -23.62 7.72 7.83
C LEU A 56 -23.74 6.27 7.32
N ASP A 57 -24.76 5.54 7.76
CA ASP A 57 -24.95 4.14 7.40
C ASP A 57 -25.27 3.97 5.90
N GLU A 58 -25.93 4.96 5.29
CA GLU A 58 -26.14 5.00 3.84
C GLU A 58 -24.85 5.20 3.03
N LEU A 59 -23.79 5.72 3.65
CA LEU A 59 -22.49 5.91 2.99
C LEU A 59 -21.56 4.71 3.13
N GLY A 60 -21.73 3.91 4.17
CA GLY A 60 -21.00 2.68 4.41
C GLY A 60 -20.45 2.54 5.83
N ASN A 61 -19.97 1.33 6.14
CA ASN A 61 -19.51 0.95 7.48
C ASN A 61 -18.28 1.73 7.93
N ARG A 62 -18.26 2.16 9.19
CA ARG A 62 -17.14 2.91 9.79
C ARG A 62 -15.80 2.22 9.49
N ALA A 63 -14.86 2.99 8.93
CA ALA A 63 -13.52 2.48 8.65
C ALA A 63 -12.68 2.42 9.93
N GLU A 64 -11.92 1.34 10.10
CA GLU A 64 -11.06 1.12 11.27
C GLU A 64 -9.61 0.85 10.87
N ALA A 65 -8.67 1.23 11.73
CA ALA A 65 -7.26 0.91 11.53
C ALA A 65 -7.05 -0.60 11.60
N GLY A 66 -6.15 -1.13 10.77
CA GLY A 66 -5.90 -2.57 10.69
C GLY A 66 -6.91 -3.34 9.83
N GLN A 67 -8.01 -2.71 9.42
CA GLN A 67 -8.95 -3.33 8.48
C GLN A 67 -8.27 -3.58 7.12
N THR A 68 -8.39 -4.79 6.61
CA THR A 68 -7.87 -5.19 5.31
C THR A 68 -8.97 -5.09 4.26
N LEU A 69 -8.73 -4.30 3.21
CA LEU A 69 -9.69 -4.04 2.14
C LEU A 69 -9.05 -4.27 0.76
N PRO A 70 -9.84 -4.66 -0.25
CA PRO A 70 -9.33 -4.76 -1.61
C PRO A 70 -8.96 -3.38 -2.16
N ALA A 71 -7.84 -3.30 -2.87
CA ALA A 71 -7.38 -2.08 -3.51
C ALA A 71 -6.82 -2.38 -4.90
N ALA A 72 -7.13 -1.53 -5.88
CA ALA A 72 -6.57 -1.61 -7.22
C ALA A 72 -5.23 -0.85 -7.29
N VAL A 73 -4.22 -1.45 -7.90
CA VAL A 73 -2.95 -0.80 -8.22
C VAL A 73 -3.17 0.20 -9.35
N VAL A 74 -3.04 1.49 -9.07
CA VAL A 74 -3.31 2.55 -10.07
C VAL A 74 -2.02 3.05 -10.72
N ARG A 75 -0.92 3.11 -9.97
CA ARG A 75 0.40 3.56 -10.48
C ARG A 75 1.51 2.89 -9.70
N THR A 76 2.59 2.49 -10.36
CA THR A 76 3.80 1.96 -9.70
C THR A 76 4.94 2.95 -9.66
N SER A 77 5.88 2.71 -8.74
CA SER A 77 7.21 3.31 -8.68
C SER A 77 8.21 2.27 -8.15
N PRO A 78 9.52 2.54 -8.21
CA PRO A 78 10.53 1.62 -7.68
C PRO A 78 10.40 1.32 -6.18
N VAL A 79 9.69 2.15 -5.42
CA VAL A 79 9.60 2.07 -3.95
C VAL A 79 8.19 1.82 -3.44
N GLY A 80 7.23 1.52 -4.32
CA GLY A 80 5.84 1.24 -3.94
C GLY A 80 4.83 1.49 -5.06
N CYS A 81 3.56 1.63 -4.69
CA CYS A 81 2.50 1.95 -5.63
C CYS A 81 1.45 2.89 -5.02
N ASN A 82 0.66 3.51 -5.90
CA ASN A 82 -0.56 4.20 -5.53
C ASN A 82 -1.73 3.23 -5.70
N LEU A 83 -2.61 3.25 -4.72
CA LEU A 83 -3.75 2.36 -4.60
C LEU A 83 -5.04 3.15 -4.57
N GLN A 84 -6.06 2.64 -5.25
CA GLN A 84 -7.44 3.01 -5.01
C GLN A 84 -8.11 1.90 -4.21
N VAL A 85 -8.34 2.16 -2.93
CA VAL A 85 -8.94 1.23 -1.96
C VAL A 85 -10.45 1.28 -2.12
N LEU A 86 -11.05 0.11 -2.33
CA LEU A 86 -12.50 -0.06 -2.36
C LEU A 86 -12.99 -0.18 -0.93
N LEU A 87 -13.84 0.76 -0.51
CA LEU A 87 -14.39 0.77 0.83
C LEU A 87 -15.70 -0.01 0.86
N ASP A 88 -16.07 -0.49 2.04
CA ASP A 88 -17.40 -1.02 2.29
C ASP A 88 -18.39 0.15 2.38
N GLY A 89 -18.90 0.54 1.21
CA GLY A 89 -19.69 1.76 1.02
C GLY A 89 -19.71 2.22 -0.43
N SER A 90 -20.24 3.42 -0.66
CA SER A 90 -20.35 4.02 -2.00
C SER A 90 -19.11 4.81 -2.43
N ASP A 91 -18.01 4.70 -1.69
CA ASP A 91 -16.81 5.53 -1.85
C ASP A 91 -15.51 4.72 -1.96
N THR A 92 -14.44 5.42 -2.35
CA THR A 92 -13.08 4.87 -2.44
C THR A 92 -12.09 5.76 -1.69
N HIS A 93 -10.98 5.18 -1.28
CA HIS A 93 -9.88 5.91 -0.64
C HIS A 93 -8.60 5.83 -1.46
N TRP A 94 -7.87 6.94 -1.54
CA TRP A 94 -6.57 6.99 -2.20
C TRP A 94 -5.47 6.74 -1.17
N ALA A 95 -4.69 5.68 -1.37
CA ALA A 95 -3.52 5.36 -0.58
C ALA A 95 -2.27 5.47 -1.46
N THR A 96 -1.49 6.52 -1.26
CA THR A 96 -0.35 6.86 -2.13
C THR A 96 0.97 6.35 -1.57
N SER A 97 1.89 5.98 -2.46
CA SER A 97 3.26 5.58 -2.12
C SER A 97 3.34 4.44 -1.09
N ARG A 98 2.48 3.43 -1.23
CA ARG A 98 2.40 2.28 -0.31
C ARG A 98 3.32 1.14 -0.74
N ARG A 99 3.98 0.52 0.23
CA ARG A 99 4.89 -0.60 0.04
C ARG A 99 4.19 -1.93 0.27
N GLU A 100 4.75 -2.99 -0.31
CA GLU A 100 4.35 -4.34 0.02
C GLU A 100 4.69 -4.65 1.49
N GLY A 101 3.82 -5.37 2.20
CA GLY A 101 3.96 -5.70 3.60
C GLY A 101 2.67 -6.23 4.23
N ASN A 102 2.73 -6.47 5.54
CA ASN A 102 1.65 -7.04 6.35
C ASN A 102 1.27 -6.18 7.57
N THR A 103 1.66 -4.90 7.56
CA THR A 103 1.40 -3.93 8.63
C THR A 103 0.47 -2.81 8.15
N PRO A 104 -0.14 -2.02 9.05
CA PRO A 104 -1.02 -0.93 8.65
C PRO A 104 -0.29 0.07 7.73
N GLY A 105 -0.92 0.42 6.60
CA GLY A 105 -0.32 1.29 5.59
C GLY A 105 0.52 0.55 4.54
N THR A 106 0.51 -0.79 4.55
CA THR A 106 1.13 -1.61 3.50
C THR A 106 0.08 -2.43 2.76
N TRP A 107 0.49 -3.04 1.64
CA TRP A 107 -0.35 -3.93 0.85
C TRP A 107 0.28 -5.30 0.69
N SER A 108 -0.52 -6.34 0.45
CA SER A 108 -0.04 -7.68 0.15
C SER A 108 -0.86 -8.31 -0.97
N TRP A 109 -0.28 -9.29 -1.67
CA TRP A 109 -1.04 -10.09 -2.62
C TRP A 109 -2.11 -10.91 -1.90
N PRO A 110 -3.34 -11.01 -2.45
CA PRO A 110 -4.35 -11.90 -1.90
C PRO A 110 -3.84 -13.35 -1.92
N PRO A 111 -4.17 -14.16 -0.90
CA PRO A 111 -3.81 -15.57 -0.89
C PRO A 111 -4.45 -16.27 -2.09
N ARG A 112 -3.73 -17.23 -2.67
CA ARG A 112 -4.30 -18.12 -3.69
C ARG A 112 -5.31 -19.04 -3.01
N ALA A 113 -6.49 -19.18 -3.60
CA ALA A 113 -7.46 -20.20 -3.22
C ALA A 113 -7.12 -21.54 -3.89
#